data_AF-A0AAU9YUY7-F1
#
_entry.id   AF-A0AAU9YUY7-F1
#
_cell.length_a   1.000
_cell.length_b   1.000
_cell.length_c   1.000
_cell.angle_alpha   90.00
_cell.angle_beta   90.00
_cell.angle_gamma   90.00
#
_symmetry.space_group_name_H-M   'P 1'
#
loop_
_entity.id
_entity.type
_entity.pdbx_description
1 polymer ?
#
loop_
_entity_poly.entity_id
_entity_poly.type
_entity_poly.pdbx_seq_one_letter_code
_entity_poly.pdbx_strand_id
1 'polypeptide(L)'
;MAGRGADPASALLICSILLPCLLLLRADAGQPPEESLYLWIDAHQARVLIVVQVGFPCLGKQDGVAAFEVNVVVMNSEGNTILQTPQNAIFFKTCQQAECPGGCRNGGFCNERRVCECPDGFYGPHCEKALCIPRCMNGGLCVTPGFCICPPGFHGVHCDKANCSATCFNGGTCFYPGKCVCPPGLQGERCEMSKCPQPCRNGGKCIGKSKCKCPKGYQGDLCSKPVCEPGCGAHGTCHEPNKCQCREGWHGRHCNKRYGASLMHAPRPAGARQEERRDPPESNYIW
;
A
#
# COMPACT_ATOMS: atom_id res chain seq x y z
N MET A 1 -51.16 -33.92 -46.50
CA MET A 1 -52.34 -33.24 -45.94
C MET A 1 -51.89 -32.42 -44.75
N ALA A 2 -52.27 -31.14 -44.71
CA ALA A 2 -52.39 -30.19 -43.57
C ALA A 2 -51.30 -30.18 -42.46
N GLY A 3 -50.79 -29.04 -41.99
CA GLY A 3 -51.26 -27.68 -42.12
C GLY A 3 -50.32 -26.68 -41.44
N ARG A 4 -50.49 -25.42 -41.82
CA ARG A 4 -49.80 -24.20 -41.37
C ARG A 4 -50.21 -23.81 -39.94
N GLY A 5 -49.37 -23.03 -39.24
CA GLY A 5 -49.85 -22.08 -38.24
C GLY A 5 -48.85 -21.57 -37.19
N ALA A 6 -48.54 -20.27 -37.28
CA ALA A 6 -48.36 -19.28 -36.20
C ALA A 6 -47.05 -19.19 -35.38
N ASP A 7 -46.31 -18.08 -35.59
CA ASP A 7 -45.72 -17.23 -34.52
C ASP A 7 -46.85 -16.51 -33.72
N PRO A 8 -46.67 -15.90 -32.51
CA PRO A 8 -45.46 -15.58 -31.73
C PRO A 8 -45.55 -15.80 -30.17
N ALA A 9 -44.45 -15.47 -29.48
CA ALA A 9 -44.36 -14.86 -28.13
C ALA A 9 -44.31 -15.71 -26.83
N SER A 10 -43.23 -15.46 -26.09
CA SER A 10 -43.10 -15.36 -24.62
C SER A 10 -42.59 -16.57 -23.82
N ALA A 11 -41.27 -16.64 -23.65
CA ALA A 11 -40.66 -16.57 -22.32
C ALA A 11 -39.24 -15.99 -22.43
N LEU A 12 -39.16 -14.67 -22.32
CA LEU A 12 -37.95 -13.92 -22.06
C LEU A 12 -37.50 -14.10 -20.60
N LEU A 13 -36.21 -14.37 -20.40
CA LEU A 13 -35.39 -13.86 -19.30
C LEU A 13 -33.99 -13.69 -19.92
N ILE A 14 -33.76 -12.64 -20.71
CA ILE A 14 -33.13 -11.38 -20.28
C ILE A 14 -31.99 -11.63 -19.27
N CYS A 15 -30.77 -11.77 -19.80
CA CYS A 15 -29.65 -11.02 -19.26
C CYS A 15 -29.14 -10.10 -20.38
N SER A 16 -29.34 -8.80 -20.16
CA SER A 16 -29.19 -7.70 -21.10
C SER A 16 -27.74 -7.26 -21.31
N ILE A 17 -27.42 -6.94 -22.57
CA ILE A 17 -26.70 -5.76 -23.07
C ILE A 17 -25.79 -5.01 -22.05
N LEU A 18 -24.47 -5.19 -22.18
CA LEU A 18 -23.43 -4.15 -22.37
C LEU A 18 -22.01 -4.71 -22.09
N LEU A 19 -21.15 -4.65 -23.11
CA LEU A 19 -19.67 -4.76 -23.09
C LEU A 19 -19.02 -6.16 -22.99
N PRO A 20 -17.81 -6.31 -23.57
CA PRO A 20 -17.49 -7.39 -24.51
C PRO A 20 -16.78 -8.57 -23.84
N CYS A 21 -17.11 -9.79 -24.22
CA CYS A 21 -16.17 -10.91 -24.08
C CYS A 21 -15.08 -10.78 -25.14
N LEU A 22 -14.21 -9.79 -24.97
CA LEU A 22 -12.85 -9.81 -25.51
C LEU A 22 -12.11 -10.94 -24.78
N LEU A 23 -12.14 -12.15 -25.35
CA LEU A 23 -11.01 -13.06 -25.19
C LEU A 23 -9.85 -12.42 -25.97
N LEU A 24 -9.10 -11.55 -25.29
CA LEU A 24 -7.80 -11.07 -25.74
C LEU A 24 -6.82 -12.25 -25.74
N LEU A 25 -6.84 -13.05 -26.80
CA LEU A 25 -5.71 -13.90 -27.14
C LEU A 25 -4.69 -13.02 -27.87
N ARG A 26 -3.70 -12.55 -27.10
CA ARG A 26 -2.48 -11.98 -27.66
C ARG A 26 -1.78 -13.09 -28.46
N ALA A 27 -1.71 -12.92 -29.78
CA ALA A 27 -0.75 -13.65 -30.59
C ALA A 27 0.63 -13.04 -30.33
N ASP A 28 1.43 -13.69 -29.49
CA ASP A 28 2.87 -13.40 -29.44
C ASP A 28 3.57 -14.39 -30.37
N ALA A 29 4.27 -13.85 -31.37
CA ALA A 29 5.06 -14.62 -32.32
C ALA A 29 6.39 -15.00 -31.66
N GLY A 30 6.33 -15.94 -30.71
CA GLY A 30 7.49 -16.58 -30.09
C GLY A 30 7.68 -17.99 -30.62
N GLN A 31 8.92 -18.38 -30.88
CA GLN A 31 9.29 -19.74 -31.27
C GLN A 31 8.79 -20.76 -30.21
N PRO A 32 8.15 -21.87 -30.64
CA PRO A 32 7.48 -22.79 -29.72
C PRO A 32 8.49 -23.68 -28.95
N PRO A 33 8.25 -23.97 -27.66
CA PRO A 33 8.99 -25.01 -26.92
C PRO A 33 8.54 -26.42 -27.35
N GLU A 34 9.47 -27.38 -27.27
CA GLU A 34 9.42 -28.72 -27.91
C GLU A 34 8.35 -29.72 -27.40
N GLU A 35 7.41 -29.33 -26.53
CA GLU A 35 6.41 -30.25 -25.95
C GLU A 35 4.94 -29.82 -26.18
N SER A 36 4.58 -29.35 -27.39
CA SER A 36 3.21 -28.93 -27.73
C SER A 36 2.45 -29.98 -28.56
N LEU A 37 1.27 -30.41 -28.08
CA LEU A 37 0.32 -31.21 -28.87
C LEU A 37 -0.69 -30.25 -29.54
N TYR A 38 -0.73 -30.22 -30.87
CA TYR A 38 -1.61 -29.31 -31.62
C TYR A 38 -2.94 -29.99 -31.95
N LEU A 39 -4.07 -29.34 -31.62
CA LEU A 39 -5.41 -29.77 -32.00
C LEU A 39 -5.99 -28.81 -33.04
N TRP A 40 -6.38 -29.33 -34.21
CA TRP A 40 -7.06 -28.58 -35.27
C TRP A 40 -8.57 -28.75 -35.11
N ILE A 41 -9.31 -27.64 -35.02
CA ILE A 41 -10.78 -27.65 -35.07
C ILE A 41 -11.20 -26.72 -36.22
N ASP A 42 -11.76 -27.29 -37.28
CA ASP A 42 -12.29 -26.52 -38.42
C ASP A 42 -13.69 -26.00 -38.07
N ALA A 43 -13.77 -24.73 -37.63
CA ALA A 43 -15.03 -24.00 -37.56
C ALA A 43 -15.14 -23.14 -38.81
N HIS A 44 -16.05 -23.49 -39.72
CA HIS A 44 -16.25 -22.79 -40.98
C HIS A 44 -16.24 -21.26 -40.81
N GLN A 45 -15.23 -20.64 -41.46
CA GLN A 45 -15.00 -19.21 -41.70
C GLN A 45 -14.33 -18.34 -40.61
N ALA A 46 -13.70 -18.92 -39.60
CA ALA A 46 -12.61 -18.27 -38.89
C ALA A 46 -11.49 -19.28 -38.59
N ARG A 47 -10.37 -19.18 -39.32
CA ARG A 47 -9.16 -19.97 -39.05
C ARG A 47 -8.53 -19.50 -37.72
N VAL A 48 -9.09 -19.93 -36.61
CA VAL A 48 -8.54 -19.71 -35.28
C VAL A 48 -7.77 -20.96 -34.89
N LEU A 49 -6.43 -20.89 -34.95
CA LEU A 49 -5.59 -21.93 -34.37
C LEU A 49 -5.64 -21.78 -32.85
N ILE A 50 -6.41 -22.64 -32.17
CA ILE A 50 -6.39 -22.70 -30.71
C ILE A 50 -5.24 -23.63 -30.33
N VAL A 51 -4.12 -23.06 -29.89
CA VAL A 51 -3.01 -23.82 -29.30
C VAL A 51 -3.35 -24.10 -27.85
N VAL A 52 -3.54 -25.37 -27.52
CA VAL A 52 -3.72 -25.82 -26.12
C VAL A 52 -2.39 -26.36 -25.62
N GLN A 53 -1.72 -25.61 -24.75
CA GLN A 53 -0.55 -26.14 -24.04
C GLN A 53 -1.03 -27.03 -22.89
N VAL A 54 -0.58 -28.29 -22.91
CA VAL A 54 -0.83 -29.24 -21.83
C VAL A 54 0.50 -29.44 -21.10
N GLY A 55 0.62 -28.85 -19.92
CA GLY A 55 1.83 -28.96 -19.09
C GLY A 55 1.78 -30.19 -18.19
N PHE A 56 2.86 -30.97 -18.19
CA PHE A 56 3.05 -32.11 -17.28
C PHE A 56 4.24 -31.83 -16.33
N PRO A 57 4.04 -31.03 -15.27
CA PRO A 57 5.14 -30.56 -14.45
C PRO A 57 5.73 -31.69 -13.60
N CYS A 58 7.03 -31.94 -13.77
CA CYS A 58 7.79 -32.78 -12.84
C CYS A 58 8.07 -31.98 -11.56
N LEU A 59 7.74 -32.53 -10.39
CA LEU A 59 8.03 -31.91 -9.09
C LEU A 59 9.53 -31.89 -8.73
N GLY A 60 10.36 -32.64 -9.47
CA GLY A 60 11.82 -32.70 -9.30
C GLY A 60 12.31 -33.44 -8.05
N LYS A 61 11.41 -34.03 -7.24
CA LYS A 61 11.76 -34.69 -5.97
C LYS A 61 12.29 -36.11 -6.11
N GLN A 62 11.99 -36.79 -7.21
CA GLN A 62 12.28 -38.21 -7.41
C GLN A 62 12.52 -38.48 -8.89
N ASP A 63 13.47 -39.37 -9.19
CA ASP A 63 13.60 -39.98 -10.51
C ASP A 63 12.45 -40.96 -10.73
N GLY A 64 11.86 -40.95 -11.92
CA GLY A 64 10.85 -41.95 -12.26
C GLY A 64 10.02 -41.60 -13.48
N VAL A 65 9.08 -42.49 -13.79
CA VAL A 65 8.08 -42.29 -14.84
C VAL A 65 6.73 -42.05 -14.17
N ALA A 66 6.14 -40.89 -14.41
CA ALA A 66 4.79 -40.58 -13.98
C ALA A 66 3.79 -41.01 -15.05
N ALA A 67 2.77 -41.76 -14.66
CA ALA A 67 1.64 -42.12 -15.52
C ALA A 67 0.49 -41.11 -15.29
N PHE A 68 -0.18 -40.71 -16.36
CA PHE A 68 -1.31 -39.78 -16.31
C PHE A 68 -2.35 -40.10 -17.39
N GLU A 69 -3.60 -39.71 -17.13
CA GLU A 69 -4.72 -39.89 -18.05
C GLU A 69 -5.13 -38.55 -18.64
N VAL A 70 -5.28 -38.50 -19.96
CA VAL A 70 -5.79 -37.32 -20.67
C VAL A 70 -7.03 -37.72 -21.45
N ASN A 71 -8.17 -37.14 -21.09
CA ASN A 71 -9.44 -37.38 -21.77
C ASN A 71 -9.83 -36.16 -22.62
N VAL A 72 -9.89 -36.33 -23.94
CA VAL A 72 -10.32 -35.28 -24.89
C VAL A 72 -11.55 -35.77 -25.63
N VAL A 73 -12.61 -34.95 -25.65
CA VAL A 73 -13.87 -35.22 -26.36
C VAL A 73 -14.15 -34.05 -27.29
N VAL A 74 -14.38 -34.35 -28.57
CA VAL A 74 -14.79 -33.39 -29.60
C VAL A 74 -16.24 -33.69 -29.95
N MET A 75 -17.12 -32.70 -29.84
CA MET A 75 -18.55 -32.83 -30.14
C MET A 75 -18.95 -31.97 -31.33
N ASN A 76 -20.04 -32.35 -32.01
CA ASN A 76 -20.66 -31.53 -33.06
C ASN A 76 -21.57 -30.45 -32.47
N SER A 77 -22.15 -29.60 -33.32
CA SER A 77 -23.10 -28.55 -32.93
C SER A 77 -24.40 -29.05 -32.30
N GLU A 78 -24.71 -30.34 -32.45
CA GLU A 78 -25.90 -31.00 -31.92
C GLU A 78 -25.62 -31.70 -30.58
N GLY A 79 -24.37 -31.65 -30.09
CA GLY A 79 -23.94 -32.28 -28.83
C GLY A 79 -23.49 -33.74 -28.95
N ASN A 80 -23.36 -34.27 -30.16
CA ASN A 80 -22.92 -35.63 -30.41
C ASN A 80 -21.39 -35.71 -30.45
N THR A 81 -20.79 -36.68 -29.76
CA THR A 81 -19.33 -36.93 -29.79
C THR A 81 -18.88 -37.40 -31.17
N ILE A 82 -17.95 -36.66 -31.77
CA ILE A 82 -17.30 -36.98 -33.05
C ILE A 82 -15.97 -37.70 -32.84
N LEU A 83 -15.16 -37.23 -31.89
CA LEU A 83 -13.87 -37.82 -31.55
C LEU A 83 -13.73 -37.90 -30.04
N GLN A 84 -13.14 -38.99 -29.55
CA GLN A 84 -12.86 -39.16 -28.13
C GLN A 84 -11.55 -39.93 -27.97
N THR A 85 -10.77 -39.57 -26.95
CA THR A 85 -9.63 -40.36 -26.48
C THR A 85 -10.09 -41.77 -26.07
N PRO A 86 -9.36 -42.83 -26.45
CA PRO A 86 -9.69 -44.19 -26.03
C PRO A 86 -9.85 -44.32 -24.51
N GLN A 87 -10.76 -45.19 -24.06
CA GLN A 87 -10.92 -45.46 -22.64
C GLN A 87 -9.63 -46.04 -22.06
N ASN A 88 -9.22 -45.54 -20.89
CA ASN A 88 -8.00 -45.92 -20.19
C ASN A 88 -6.71 -45.62 -20.98
N ALA A 89 -6.69 -44.55 -21.78
CA ALA A 89 -5.47 -44.05 -22.39
C ALA A 89 -4.53 -43.49 -21.31
N ILE A 90 -3.45 -44.25 -21.03
CA ILE A 90 -2.41 -43.87 -20.08
C ILE A 90 -1.20 -43.35 -20.85
N PHE A 91 -0.75 -42.16 -20.48
CA PHE A 91 0.44 -41.53 -21.00
C PHE A 91 1.53 -41.51 -19.93
N PHE A 92 2.79 -41.45 -20.36
CA PHE A 92 3.95 -41.53 -19.49
C PHE A 92 4.86 -40.32 -19.70
N LYS A 93 5.35 -39.74 -18.61
CA LYS A 93 6.37 -38.69 -18.62
C LYS A 93 7.52 -39.10 -17.71
N THR A 94 8.73 -39.12 -18.27
CA THR A 94 9.95 -39.34 -17.50
C THR A 94 10.32 -38.04 -16.78
N CYS A 95 10.53 -38.13 -15.47
CA CYS A 95 11.00 -37.06 -14.62
C CYS A 95 12.37 -37.45 -14.06
N GLN A 96 13.33 -36.55 -14.21
CA GLN A 96 14.63 -36.68 -13.56
C GLN A 96 14.67 -35.83 -12.28
N GLN A 97 15.34 -36.33 -11.26
CA GLN A 97 15.60 -35.64 -10.01
C GLN A 97 16.66 -34.56 -10.27
N ALA A 98 16.19 -33.33 -10.39
CA ALA A 98 17.03 -32.15 -10.44
C ALA A 98 16.71 -31.28 -9.23
N GLU A 99 17.68 -31.15 -8.32
CA GLU A 99 17.55 -30.33 -7.13
C GLU A 99 18.23 -28.97 -7.33
N CYS A 100 17.42 -27.92 -7.37
CA CYS A 100 17.88 -26.54 -7.48
C CYS A 100 18.13 -25.97 -6.08
N PRO A 101 19.27 -25.30 -5.83
CA PRO A 101 19.50 -24.57 -4.59
C PRO A 101 18.34 -23.59 -4.33
N GLY A 102 17.73 -23.61 -3.15
CA GLY A 102 16.60 -22.72 -2.80
C GLY A 102 15.23 -23.10 -3.41
N GLY A 103 15.18 -24.08 -4.32
CA GLY A 103 13.96 -24.57 -4.96
C GLY A 103 13.34 -23.61 -5.98
N CYS A 104 12.47 -24.14 -6.85
CA CYS A 104 11.71 -23.36 -7.82
C CYS A 104 10.29 -23.09 -7.30
N ARG A 105 9.80 -21.86 -7.43
CA ARG A 105 8.47 -21.43 -6.97
C ARG A 105 7.49 -21.33 -8.13
N ASN A 106 6.20 -21.12 -7.81
CA ASN A 106 5.13 -20.84 -8.77
C ASN A 106 5.00 -21.88 -9.91
N GLY A 107 5.37 -23.14 -9.66
CA GLY A 107 5.31 -24.22 -10.66
C GLY A 107 6.52 -24.30 -11.59
N GLY A 108 7.62 -23.60 -11.29
CA GLY A 108 8.88 -23.71 -12.03
C GLY A 108 9.50 -25.10 -11.93
N PHE A 109 10.13 -25.54 -13.03
CA PHE A 109 10.83 -26.81 -13.13
C PHE A 109 12.33 -26.61 -12.95
N CYS A 110 13.00 -27.50 -12.21
CA CYS A 110 14.46 -27.45 -12.09
C CYS A 110 15.09 -28.28 -13.21
N ASN A 111 15.95 -27.68 -14.03
CA ASN A 111 16.63 -28.40 -15.10
C ASN A 111 17.96 -29.04 -14.66
N GLU A 112 18.56 -29.82 -15.54
CA GLU A 112 19.84 -30.53 -15.29
C GLU A 112 21.00 -29.58 -14.95
N ARG A 113 20.94 -28.31 -15.37
CA ARG A 113 21.93 -27.28 -15.06
C ARG A 113 21.69 -26.62 -13.69
N ARG A 114 20.74 -27.11 -12.91
CA ARG A 114 20.31 -26.55 -11.61
C ARG A 114 19.82 -25.11 -11.72
N VAL A 115 19.15 -24.79 -12.83
CA VAL A 115 18.50 -23.50 -13.07
C VAL A 115 16.99 -23.73 -13.12
N CYS A 116 16.22 -22.86 -12.46
CA CYS A 116 14.77 -22.91 -12.52
C CYS A 116 14.27 -22.37 -13.87
N GLU A 117 13.50 -23.19 -14.57
CA GLU A 117 12.73 -22.83 -15.75
C GLU A 117 11.36 -22.33 -15.30
N CYS A 118 11.12 -21.04 -15.50
CA CYS A 118 9.94 -20.38 -14.98
C CYS A 118 8.77 -20.48 -15.95
N PRO A 119 7.54 -20.68 -15.44
CA PRO A 119 6.35 -20.63 -16.27
C PRO A 119 6.07 -19.20 -16.74
N ASP A 120 5.19 -19.09 -17.74
CA ASP A 120 4.82 -17.81 -18.34
C ASP A 120 4.40 -16.78 -17.28
N GLY A 121 4.96 -15.58 -17.42
CA GLY A 121 4.71 -14.49 -16.50
C GLY A 121 5.48 -14.56 -15.17
N PHE A 122 6.42 -15.50 -15.00
CA PHE A 122 7.32 -15.53 -13.84
C PHE A 122 8.79 -15.49 -14.26
N TYR A 123 9.64 -14.95 -13.38
CA TYR A 123 11.09 -14.85 -13.61
C TYR A 123 11.86 -14.77 -12.29
N GLY A 124 13.19 -14.78 -12.38
CA GLY A 124 14.11 -14.79 -11.24
C GLY A 124 14.74 -16.17 -11.03
N PRO A 125 15.78 -16.27 -10.18
CA PRO A 125 16.51 -17.51 -9.95
C PRO A 125 15.64 -18.65 -9.39
N HIS A 126 14.54 -18.31 -8.71
CA HIS A 126 13.61 -19.26 -8.11
C HIS A 126 12.18 -19.06 -8.62
N CYS A 127 11.98 -18.37 -9.75
CA CYS A 127 10.65 -18.02 -10.30
C CYS A 127 9.76 -17.26 -9.32
N GLU A 128 10.36 -16.48 -8.42
CA GLU A 128 9.68 -15.78 -7.34
C GLU A 128 9.08 -14.43 -7.76
N LYS A 129 9.50 -13.89 -8.91
CA LYS A 129 9.03 -12.59 -9.41
C LYS A 129 7.98 -12.80 -10.48
N ALA A 130 6.86 -12.10 -10.37
CA ALA A 130 5.82 -12.10 -11.40
C ALA A 130 6.01 -10.91 -12.36
N LEU A 131 5.65 -11.13 -13.62
CA LEU A 131 5.63 -10.13 -14.68
C LEU A 131 4.19 -9.70 -14.91
N CYS A 132 3.91 -8.42 -14.63
CA CYS A 132 2.62 -7.81 -14.93
C CYS A 132 2.76 -6.97 -16.19
N ILE A 133 1.93 -7.27 -17.20
CA ILE A 133 1.81 -6.46 -18.42
C ILE A 133 0.34 -6.08 -18.59
N PRO A 134 -0.02 -4.78 -18.55
CA PRO A 134 0.80 -3.64 -18.14
C PRO A 134 1.41 -3.73 -16.73
N ARG A 135 2.54 -3.06 -16.52
CA ARG A 135 3.21 -3.00 -15.21
C ARG A 135 2.33 -2.31 -14.17
N CYS A 136 2.46 -2.69 -12.91
CA CYS A 136 1.81 -2.00 -11.80
C CYS A 136 2.35 -0.57 -11.68
N MET A 137 1.45 0.43 -11.66
CA MET A 137 1.77 1.84 -11.53
C MET A 137 1.80 2.28 -10.06
N ASN A 138 2.26 3.51 -9.82
CA ASN A 138 2.21 4.19 -8.52
C ASN A 138 2.87 3.44 -7.36
N GLY A 139 3.79 2.50 -7.65
CA GLY A 139 4.45 1.66 -6.64
C GLY A 139 3.69 0.38 -6.28
N GLY A 140 2.70 -0.03 -7.09
CA GLY A 140 2.01 -1.31 -6.91
C GLY A 140 2.93 -2.52 -7.07
N LEU A 141 2.62 -3.60 -6.36
CA LEU A 141 3.39 -4.84 -6.36
C LEU A 141 2.72 -5.88 -7.28
N CYS A 142 3.48 -6.42 -8.23
CA CYS A 142 3.03 -7.55 -9.05
C CYS A 142 3.26 -8.84 -8.26
N VAL A 143 2.17 -9.56 -7.94
CA VAL A 143 2.24 -10.82 -7.15
C VAL A 143 1.98 -12.06 -7.99
N THR A 144 1.12 -11.93 -9.01
CA THR A 144 0.86 -12.94 -10.02
C THR A 144 0.70 -12.27 -11.38
N PRO A 145 0.90 -12.99 -12.50
CA PRO A 145 0.81 -12.41 -13.83
C PRO A 145 -0.50 -11.64 -14.03
N GLY A 146 -0.39 -10.36 -14.37
CA GLY A 146 -1.53 -9.47 -14.60
C GLY A 146 -2.28 -8.97 -13.37
N PHE A 147 -1.85 -9.34 -12.15
CA PHE A 147 -2.52 -8.91 -10.91
C PHE A 147 -1.59 -8.06 -10.03
N CYS A 148 -2.02 -6.82 -9.77
CA CYS A 148 -1.30 -5.85 -8.96
C CYS A 148 -1.97 -5.63 -7.61
N ILE A 149 -1.17 -5.65 -6.54
CA ILE A 149 -1.57 -5.12 -5.24
C ILE A 149 -1.26 -3.62 -5.24
N CYS A 150 -2.30 -2.80 -5.09
CA CYS A 150 -2.17 -1.35 -5.17
C CYS A 150 -1.80 -0.70 -3.84
N PRO A 151 -0.98 0.37 -3.86
CA PRO A 151 -0.73 1.16 -2.68
C PRO A 151 -1.98 1.95 -2.26
N PRO A 152 -2.05 2.39 -0.99
CA PRO A 152 -3.16 3.21 -0.50
C PRO A 152 -3.45 4.40 -1.42
N GLY A 153 -4.73 4.62 -1.71
CA GLY A 153 -5.17 5.71 -2.58
C GLY A 153 -5.19 5.38 -4.08
N PHE A 154 -4.74 4.20 -4.48
CA PHE A 154 -4.79 3.71 -5.87
C PHE A 154 -5.58 2.42 -6.00
N HIS A 155 -6.17 2.20 -7.18
CA HIS A 155 -6.97 1.03 -7.52
C HIS A 155 -6.93 0.77 -9.03
N GLY A 156 -7.64 -0.27 -9.47
CA GLY A 156 -7.61 -0.76 -10.85
C GLY A 156 -6.61 -1.90 -11.01
N VAL A 157 -6.72 -2.63 -12.13
CA VAL A 157 -5.89 -3.82 -12.43
C VAL A 157 -4.40 -3.47 -12.45
N HIS A 158 -4.06 -2.23 -12.80
CA HIS A 158 -2.67 -1.75 -12.90
C HIS A 158 -2.35 -0.64 -11.90
N CYS A 159 -3.20 -0.40 -10.90
CA CYS A 159 -3.01 0.68 -9.91
C CYS A 159 -2.89 2.07 -10.53
N ASP A 160 -3.49 2.26 -11.70
CA ASP A 160 -3.47 3.48 -12.52
C ASP A 160 -4.54 4.48 -12.09
N LYS A 161 -5.59 4.01 -11.41
CA LYS A 161 -6.70 4.87 -10.98
C LYS A 161 -6.49 5.36 -9.56
N ALA A 162 -6.43 6.67 -9.37
CA ALA A 162 -6.46 7.26 -8.05
C ALA A 162 -7.89 7.24 -7.49
N ASN A 163 -8.04 6.80 -6.26
CA ASN A 163 -9.30 6.86 -5.50
C ASN A 163 -9.48 8.24 -4.83
N CYS A 164 -8.41 9.03 -4.76
CA CYS A 164 -8.37 10.26 -3.99
C CYS A 164 -8.84 11.47 -4.80
N SER A 165 -10.15 11.60 -4.99
CA SER A 165 -10.75 12.83 -5.54
C SER A 165 -10.78 13.98 -4.51
N ALA A 166 -10.80 13.65 -3.22
CA ALA A 166 -10.80 14.61 -2.12
C ALA A 166 -9.39 14.89 -1.61
N THR A 167 -8.99 16.16 -1.57
CA THR A 167 -7.73 16.59 -0.95
C THR A 167 -7.81 16.42 0.57
N CYS A 168 -6.95 15.59 1.17
CA CYS A 168 -6.74 15.59 2.61
C CYS A 168 -5.96 16.84 3.02
N PHE A 169 -6.45 17.57 4.02
CA PHE A 169 -5.80 18.78 4.51
C PHE A 169 -4.66 18.46 5.49
N ASN A 170 -3.84 19.48 5.76
CA ASN A 170 -2.84 19.48 6.84
C ASN A 170 -1.87 18.28 6.82
N GLY A 171 -1.55 17.77 5.62
CA GLY A 171 -0.63 16.63 5.45
C GLY A 171 -1.26 15.26 5.70
N GLY A 172 -2.60 15.14 5.69
CA GLY A 172 -3.27 13.84 5.70
C GLY A 172 -3.03 13.02 4.44
N THR A 173 -3.04 11.70 4.58
CA THR A 173 -2.84 10.75 3.47
C THR A 173 -4.16 10.12 3.08
N CYS A 174 -4.57 10.28 1.83
CA CYS A 174 -5.79 9.63 1.34
C CYS A 174 -5.53 8.15 1.05
N PHE A 175 -6.46 7.28 1.42
CA PHE A 175 -6.39 5.84 1.12
C PHE A 175 -7.62 5.30 0.38
N TYR A 176 -8.74 6.03 0.40
CA TYR A 176 -10.01 5.71 -0.28
C TYR A 176 -10.74 7.05 -0.59
N PRO A 177 -11.68 7.14 -1.55
CA PRO A 177 -12.35 8.39 -1.87
C PRO A 177 -13.04 8.93 -0.62
N GLY A 178 -12.73 10.18 -0.29
CA GLY A 178 -13.26 10.85 0.89
C GLY A 178 -12.73 10.34 2.24
N LYS A 179 -11.82 9.35 2.27
CA LYS A 179 -11.24 8.83 3.52
C LYS A 179 -9.76 9.16 3.63
N CYS A 180 -9.42 9.92 4.67
CA CYS A 180 -8.07 10.36 4.99
C CYS A 180 -7.54 9.73 6.27
N VAL A 181 -6.26 9.35 6.26
CA VAL A 181 -5.47 9.09 7.45
C VAL A 181 -4.91 10.43 7.94
N CYS A 182 -5.32 10.84 9.13
CA CYS A 182 -4.94 12.14 9.68
C CYS A 182 -3.67 12.08 10.53
N PRO A 183 -2.79 13.09 10.44
CA PRO A 183 -1.65 13.22 11.33
C PRO A 183 -2.08 13.31 12.81
N PRO A 184 -1.18 13.01 13.75
CA PRO A 184 -1.45 13.15 15.18
C PRO A 184 -1.97 14.55 15.52
N GLY A 185 -3.00 14.60 16.36
CA GLY A 185 -3.65 15.87 16.75
C GLY A 185 -4.71 16.40 15.78
N LEU A 186 -4.96 15.73 14.65
CA LEU A 186 -6.01 16.07 13.68
C LEU A 186 -7.08 14.98 13.59
N GLN A 187 -8.28 15.36 13.13
CA GLN A 187 -9.44 14.52 12.89
C GLN A 187 -10.36 15.14 11.81
N GLY A 188 -11.46 14.45 11.48
CA GLY A 188 -12.37 14.81 10.39
C GLY A 188 -12.13 13.93 9.17
N GLU A 189 -13.08 13.90 8.24
CA GLU A 189 -13.02 13.07 7.03
C GLU A 189 -11.85 13.48 6.13
N ARG A 190 -11.46 14.77 6.19
CA ARG A 190 -10.37 15.35 5.41
C ARG A 190 -9.26 15.94 6.28
N CYS A 191 -9.20 15.61 7.57
CA CYS A 191 -8.20 16.12 8.52
C CYS A 191 -8.25 17.64 8.74
N GLU A 192 -9.44 18.21 8.60
CA GLU A 192 -9.74 19.64 8.73
C GLU A 192 -9.91 20.09 10.18
N MET A 193 -10.20 19.17 11.11
CA MET A 193 -10.48 19.49 12.50
C MET A 193 -9.28 19.18 13.39
N SER A 194 -8.98 20.06 14.34
CA SER A 194 -8.02 19.74 15.40
C SER A 194 -8.69 18.90 16.50
N LYS A 195 -7.93 17.97 17.08
CA LYS A 195 -8.35 17.22 18.28
C LYS A 195 -8.25 18.07 19.55
N CYS A 196 -7.46 19.14 19.53
CA CYS A 196 -7.20 20.00 20.67
C CYS A 196 -8.10 21.25 20.61
N PRO A 197 -9.22 21.30 21.36
CA PRO A 197 -10.08 22.49 21.37
C PRO A 197 -9.34 23.74 21.87
N GLN A 198 -8.33 23.56 22.73
CA GLN A 198 -7.38 24.60 23.09
C GLN A 198 -5.98 24.25 22.55
N PRO A 199 -5.28 25.20 21.92
CA PRO A 199 -3.96 24.94 21.34
C PRO A 199 -2.91 24.67 22.42
N CYS A 200 -1.99 23.76 22.12
CA CYS A 200 -0.81 23.52 22.96
C CYS A 200 0.09 24.77 22.98
N ARG A 201 0.52 25.18 24.17
CA ARG A 201 1.39 26.34 24.34
C ARG A 201 2.87 25.96 24.27
N ASN A 202 3.74 26.97 24.18
CA ASN A 202 5.20 26.84 24.28
C ASN A 202 5.81 25.81 23.31
N GLY A 203 5.22 25.64 22.11
CA GLY A 203 5.69 24.68 21.10
C GLY A 203 5.27 23.22 21.32
N GLY A 204 4.31 22.95 22.21
CA GLY A 204 3.75 21.61 22.39
C GLY A 204 3.05 21.08 21.14
N LYS A 205 3.12 19.75 20.93
CA LYS A 205 2.43 19.07 19.82
C LYS A 205 1.13 18.44 20.31
N CYS A 206 0.01 18.75 19.67
CA CYS A 206 -1.28 18.11 19.98
C CYS A 206 -1.20 16.62 19.64
N ILE A 207 -1.53 15.76 20.61
CA ILE A 207 -1.56 14.30 20.41
C ILE A 207 -2.94 13.70 20.65
N GLY A 208 -3.86 14.44 21.26
CA GLY A 208 -5.22 13.97 21.52
C GLY A 208 -6.10 15.06 22.12
N LYS A 209 -7.32 14.68 22.52
CA LYS A 209 -8.30 15.62 23.07
C LYS A 209 -7.76 16.27 24.34
N SER A 210 -7.44 17.56 24.25
CA SER A 210 -6.78 18.34 25.32
C SER A 210 -5.49 17.69 25.86
N LYS A 211 -4.77 16.92 25.04
CA LYS A 211 -3.49 16.30 25.42
C LYS A 211 -2.39 16.78 24.50
N CYS A 212 -1.38 17.40 25.08
CA CYS A 212 -0.20 17.90 24.38
C CYS A 212 1.06 17.13 24.78
N LYS A 213 1.88 16.79 23.79
CA LYS A 213 3.27 16.38 24.02
C LYS A 213 4.11 17.63 24.21
N CYS A 214 4.58 17.84 25.43
CA CYS A 214 5.33 19.05 25.78
C CYS A 214 6.81 18.96 25.40
N PRO A 215 7.41 20.09 25.00
CA PRO A 215 8.85 20.18 24.85
C PRO A 215 9.51 20.14 26.24
N LYS A 216 10.82 19.85 26.24
CA LYS A 216 11.61 19.73 27.47
C LYS A 216 11.52 21.04 28.27
N GLY A 217 11.23 20.93 29.57
CA GLY A 217 11.08 22.08 30.46
C GLY A 217 9.66 22.63 30.59
N TYR A 218 8.66 22.01 29.95
CA TYR A 218 7.24 22.34 30.15
C TYR A 218 6.41 21.09 30.45
N GLN A 219 5.32 21.26 31.18
CA GLN A 219 4.41 20.19 31.58
C GLN A 219 2.95 20.65 31.67
N GLY A 220 2.07 19.69 31.99
CA GLY A 220 0.62 19.86 32.03
C GLY A 220 -0.04 19.62 30.67
N ASP A 221 -1.36 19.50 30.67
CA ASP A 221 -2.15 19.07 29.51
C ASP A 221 -1.98 19.96 28.26
N LEU A 222 -1.69 21.24 28.47
CA LEU A 222 -1.48 22.26 27.43
C LEU A 222 -0.05 22.80 27.37
N CYS A 223 0.90 22.18 28.09
CA CYS A 223 2.30 22.62 28.15
C CYS A 223 2.48 24.07 28.64
N SER A 224 1.55 24.54 29.48
CA SER A 224 1.55 25.91 30.01
C SER A 224 2.41 26.08 31.26
N LYS A 225 2.74 24.99 31.97
CA LYS A 225 3.49 25.06 33.23
C LYS A 225 4.98 24.82 32.95
N PRO A 226 5.88 25.78 33.24
CA PRO A 226 7.32 25.54 33.15
C PRO A 226 7.77 24.57 34.25
N VAL A 227 8.84 23.82 33.98
CA VAL A 227 9.48 22.88 34.89
C VAL A 227 10.84 23.44 35.29
N CYS A 228 11.11 23.45 36.59
CA CYS A 228 12.39 23.85 37.16
C CYS A 228 12.95 22.68 37.97
N GLU A 229 14.10 22.16 37.56
CA GLU A 229 14.80 21.07 38.23
C GLU A 229 16.27 21.45 38.49
N PRO A 230 16.70 21.60 39.76
CA PRO A 230 15.90 21.58 41.00
C PRO A 230 14.87 22.72 41.08
N GLY A 231 13.78 22.49 41.82
CA GLY A 231 12.73 23.49 42.03
C GLY A 231 13.21 24.79 42.66
N CYS A 232 12.40 25.85 42.57
CA CYS A 232 12.73 27.21 43.01
C CYS A 232 12.68 27.45 44.53
N GLY A 233 12.81 26.38 45.34
CA GLY A 233 12.64 26.43 46.79
C GLY A 233 11.25 26.91 47.22
N ALA A 234 11.08 27.23 48.51
CA ALA A 234 9.82 27.74 49.07
C ALA A 234 9.58 29.24 48.76
N HIS A 235 10.62 29.95 48.33
CA HIS A 235 10.62 31.41 48.17
C HIS A 235 10.80 31.87 46.72
N GLY A 236 10.57 30.98 45.75
CA GLY A 236 10.58 31.32 44.33
C GLY A 236 9.47 30.62 43.55
N THR A 237 9.12 31.17 42.40
CA THR A 237 8.20 30.56 41.43
C THR A 237 8.92 30.28 40.12
N CYS A 238 8.60 29.15 39.49
CA CYS A 238 9.14 28.81 38.18
C CYS A 238 8.36 29.59 37.12
N HIS A 239 9.01 30.57 36.47
CA HIS A 239 8.37 31.42 35.45
C HIS A 239 8.73 30.97 34.02
N GLU A 240 9.95 30.47 33.84
CA GLU A 240 10.43 29.86 32.61
C GLU A 240 11.19 28.56 32.95
N PRO A 241 11.44 27.66 31.98
CA PRO A 241 12.19 26.44 32.22
C PRO A 241 13.52 26.72 32.94
N ASN A 242 13.68 26.13 34.12
CA ASN A 242 14.85 26.31 35.00
C ASN A 242 15.20 27.76 35.38
N LYS A 243 14.24 28.70 35.29
CA LYS A 243 14.42 30.08 35.78
C LYS A 243 13.41 30.39 36.88
N CYS A 244 13.96 30.70 38.04
CA CYS A 244 13.22 31.01 39.24
C CYS A 244 13.09 32.51 39.44
N GLN A 245 11.86 32.98 39.61
CA GLN A 245 11.58 34.32 40.09
C GLN A 245 11.53 34.29 41.63
N CYS A 246 12.49 34.92 42.29
CA CYS A 246 12.54 34.95 43.75
C CYS A 246 11.61 36.01 44.34
N ARG A 247 11.03 35.70 45.51
CA ARG A 247 10.31 36.67 46.34
C ARG A 247 11.28 37.68 46.93
N GLU A 248 10.77 38.86 47.29
CA GLU A 248 11.58 39.93 47.89
C GLU A 248 12.38 39.42 49.11
N GLY A 249 13.63 39.86 49.22
CA GLY A 249 14.55 39.42 50.27
C GLY A 249 15.24 38.07 50.00
N TRP A 250 14.89 37.36 48.92
CA TRP A 250 15.51 36.09 48.52
C TRP A 250 16.21 36.18 47.16
N HIS A 251 17.28 35.40 47.01
CA HIS A 251 18.07 35.36 45.77
C HIS A 251 18.77 34.01 45.56
N GLY A 252 19.50 33.92 44.44
CA GLY A 252 20.16 32.71 43.98
C GLY A 252 19.30 31.90 43.01
N ARG A 253 19.94 30.95 42.32
CA ARG A 253 19.34 30.16 41.23
C ARG A 253 18.05 29.41 41.63
N HIS A 254 17.95 29.03 42.91
CA HIS A 254 16.81 28.29 43.48
C HIS A 254 16.13 29.05 44.63
N CYS A 255 16.34 30.37 44.73
CA CYS A 255 15.73 31.25 45.74
C CYS A 255 15.84 30.74 47.19
N ASN A 256 16.97 30.11 47.51
CA ASN A 256 17.25 29.49 48.80
C ASN A 256 18.22 30.31 49.67
N LYS A 257 18.65 31.49 49.20
CA LYS A 257 19.52 32.40 49.96
C LYS A 257 18.75 33.68 50.32
N ARG A 258 18.87 34.15 51.57
CA ARG A 258 18.39 35.47 51.98
C ARG A 258 19.49 36.51 51.77
N TYR A 259 19.09 37.72 51.37
CA TYR A 259 19.96 38.88 51.56
C TYR A 259 20.19 39.08 53.06
N GLY A 260 21.46 39.15 53.49
CA GLY A 260 21.80 39.32 54.90
C GLY A 260 21.17 40.58 55.49
N ALA A 261 20.85 40.53 56.79
CA ALA A 261 20.12 41.57 57.54
C ALA A 261 20.86 42.92 57.71
N SER A 262 21.77 43.29 56.80
CA SER A 262 22.51 44.56 56.80
C SER A 262 22.23 45.46 55.59
N LEU A 263 21.30 45.10 54.70
CA LEU A 263 20.95 45.92 53.52
C LEU A 263 19.48 46.34 53.49
N MET A 264 18.79 46.41 54.63
CA MET A 264 17.42 46.94 54.70
C MET A 264 17.33 48.47 54.52
N HIS A 265 18.44 49.17 54.22
CA HIS A 265 18.47 50.61 53.95
C HIS A 265 19.31 51.01 52.73
N ALA A 266 19.56 50.13 51.76
CA ALA A 266 20.11 50.56 50.48
C ALA A 266 18.95 50.99 49.56
N PRO A 267 18.92 52.25 49.06
CA PRO A 267 17.95 52.64 48.05
C PRO A 267 18.14 51.79 46.80
N ARG A 268 17.03 51.50 46.13
CA ARG A 268 16.97 50.85 44.81
C ARG A 268 18.14 51.30 43.92
N PRO A 269 18.89 50.39 43.26
CA PRO A 269 19.61 50.78 42.07
C PRO A 269 18.56 51.13 41.01
N ALA A 270 18.34 52.43 40.81
CA ALA A 270 17.70 52.94 39.62
C ALA A 270 18.61 52.60 38.43
N GLY A 271 18.14 51.73 37.53
CA GLY A 271 18.88 51.46 36.31
C GLY A 271 18.52 50.16 35.61
N ALA A 272 17.37 50.12 34.95
CA ALA A 272 17.29 49.44 33.68
C ALA A 272 16.65 50.42 32.71
N ARG A 273 17.51 51.17 32.00
CA ARG A 273 17.11 51.87 30.78
C ARG A 273 16.40 50.86 29.89
N GLN A 274 15.22 51.21 29.40
CA GLN A 274 14.68 50.60 28.19
C GLN A 274 15.72 50.83 27.09
N GLU A 275 16.40 49.77 26.69
CA GLU A 275 17.07 49.77 25.39
C GLU A 275 15.97 49.51 24.37
N GLU A 276 15.44 50.61 23.87
CA GLU A 276 14.55 50.69 22.73
C GLU A 276 15.23 49.95 21.56
N ARG A 277 14.73 48.73 21.30
CA ARG A 277 15.11 47.96 20.12
C ARG A 277 14.62 48.77 18.92
N ARG A 278 15.54 49.46 18.26
CA ARG A 278 15.34 50.06 16.93
C ARG A 278 14.77 48.99 16.01
N ASP A 279 13.56 49.24 15.51
CA ASP A 279 13.02 48.53 14.35
C ASP A 279 13.97 48.75 13.15
N PRO A 280 14.34 47.70 12.39
CA PRO A 280 14.93 47.88 11.08
C PRO A 280 13.86 48.40 10.10
N PRO A 281 14.24 49.26 9.13
CA PRO A 281 13.27 49.92 8.26
C PRO A 281 12.52 48.93 7.37
N GLU A 282 11.25 49.23 7.14
CA GLU A 282 10.38 48.58 6.15
C GLU A 282 11.07 48.53 4.78
N SER A 283 11.30 47.32 4.25
CA SER A 283 11.51 47.16 2.81
C SER A 283 10.14 47.13 2.14
N ASN A 284 9.76 48.26 1.57
CA ASN A 284 8.77 48.35 0.51
C ASN A 284 9.09 47.34 -0.61
N TYR A 285 8.23 46.36 -0.80
CA TYR A 285 8.00 45.78 -2.12
C TYR A 285 6.50 45.89 -2.42
N ILE A 286 6.25 46.73 -3.42
CA ILE A 286 5.02 46.91 -4.17
C ILE A 286 4.78 45.62 -4.99
N TRP A 287 3.50 45.29 -5.16
CA TRP A 287 2.90 44.19 -5.94
C TRP A 287 3.63 43.79 -7.23
#